data_AF-A0AAD7I433-F1
#
_entry.id   AF-A0AAD7I433-F1
#
_cell.length_a   1.000
_cell.length_b   1.000
_cell.length_c   1.000
_cell.angle_alpha   90.00
_cell.angle_beta   90.00
_cell.angle_gamma   90.00
#
_symmetry.space_group_name_H-M   'P 1'
#
loop_
_entity.id
_entity.type
_entity.pdbx_description
1 polymer ?
#
loop_
_entity_poly.entity_id
_entity_poly.type
_entity_poly.pdbx_seq_one_letter_code
_entity_poly.pdbx_strand_id
1 'polypeptide(L)' 'DRYHEFLHMTRQWCHIRMLKRAARGHGPQGIANTQPGECALLCPACPHPGKNLTPG' A
#
# COMPACT_ATOMS: atom_id res chain seq x y z
N ASP A 1 -5.57 -5.03 -30.92
CA ASP A 1 -4.38 -4.48 -30.27
C ASP A 1 -4.83 -3.39 -29.31
N ARG A 2 -4.72 -3.61 -27.99
CA ARG A 2 -5.10 -2.68 -26.91
C ARG A 2 -4.19 -2.82 -25.68
N TYR A 3 -2.94 -3.17 -25.94
CA TYR A 3 -2.00 -3.53 -24.88
C TYR A 3 -1.71 -2.32 -23.96
N HIS A 4 -1.59 -1.11 -24.53
CA HIS A 4 -1.37 0.10 -23.77
C HIS A 4 -2.53 0.44 -22.84
N GLU A 5 -3.78 0.33 -23.32
CA GLU A 5 -4.98 0.56 -22.54
C GLU A 5 -5.10 -0.47 -21.41
N PHE A 6 -4.75 -1.73 -21.69
CA PHE A 6 -4.67 -2.77 -20.66
C PHE A 6 -3.66 -2.39 -19.56
N LEU A 7 -2.45 -1.96 -19.94
CA LEU A 7 -1.45 -1.50 -18.96
C LEU A 7 -1.94 -0.31 -18.13
N HIS A 8 -2.68 0.64 -18.72
CA HIS A 8 -3.29 1.74 -17.97
C HIS A 8 -4.31 1.24 -16.95
N MET A 9 -5.21 0.33 -17.33
CA MET A 9 -6.19 -0.25 -16.42
C MET A 9 -5.51 -1.04 -15.28
N THR A 10 -4.47 -1.82 -15.60
CA THR A 10 -3.70 -2.55 -14.60
C THR A 10 -3.05 -1.61 -13.59
N ARG A 11 -2.46 -0.49 -14.03
CA ARG A 11 -1.87 0.52 -13.14
C ARG A 11 -2.92 1.14 -12.20
N GLN A 12 -4.09 1.52 -12.73
CA GLN A 12 -5.19 2.06 -11.93
C GLN A 12 -5.69 1.03 -10.90
N TRP A 13 -5.86 -0.22 -11.31
CA TRP A 13 -6.26 -1.31 -10.43
C TRP A 13 -5.24 -1.55 -9.30
N CYS A 14 -3.95 -1.61 -9.62
CA CYS A 14 -2.87 -1.74 -8.63
C CYS A 14 -2.91 -0.58 -7.61
N HIS A 15 -3.11 0.66 -8.07
CA HIS A 15 -3.20 1.83 -7.22
C HIS A 15 -4.38 1.76 -6.24
N ILE A 16 -5.59 1.47 -6.74
CA ILE A 16 -6.80 1.31 -5.90
C ILE A 16 -6.61 0.18 -4.89
N ARG A 17 -5.96 -0.91 -5.30
CA ARG A 17 -5.72 -2.06 -4.41
C ARG A 17 -4.73 -1.74 -3.30
N MET A 18 -3.68 -0.97 -3.59
CA MET A 18 -2.74 -0.47 -2.59
C MET A 18 -3.47 0.40 -1.54
N LEU A 19 -4.27 1.38 -1.98
CA LEU A 19 -5.01 2.27 -1.08
C LEU A 19 -6.00 1.51 -0.18
N LYS A 20 -6.71 0.51 -0.73
CA LYS A 20 -7.61 -0.34 0.05
C LYS A 20 -6.88 -1.17 1.11
N ARG A 21 -5.69 -1.70 0.81
CA ARG A 21 -4.87 -2.44 1.79
C ARG A 21 -4.37 -1.56 2.93
N ALA A 22 -4.05 -0.31 2.63
CA ALA A 22 -3.61 0.68 3.61
C ALA A 22 -4.77 1.42 4.31
N ALA A 23 -6.01 0.95 4.16
CA ALA A 23 -7.22 1.55 4.75
C ALA A 23 -7.44 3.05 4.43
N ARG A 24 -6.89 3.56 3.32
CA ARG A 24 -6.94 5.00 2.96
C ARG A 24 -8.29 5.46 2.40
N GLY A 25 -9.24 4.55 2.16
CA GLY A 25 -10.56 4.87 1.61
C GLY A 25 -11.52 5.55 2.60
N HIS A 26 -11.31 5.40 3.92
CA HIS A 26 -12.21 5.92 4.96
C HIS A 26 -11.70 7.19 5.64
N GLY A 27 -10.57 7.75 5.19
CA GLY A 27 -10.05 9.00 5.76
C GLY A 27 -11.03 10.16 5.51
N PRO A 28 -11.25 11.07 6.48
CA PRO A 28 -12.19 12.19 6.32
C PRO A 28 -11.81 13.15 5.19
N GLN A 29 -10.53 13.19 4.82
CA GLN A 29 -9.99 13.97 3.70
C GLN A 29 -9.78 13.12 2.43
N GLY A 30 -10.27 11.86 2.45
CA GLY A 30 -10.14 10.90 1.37
C GLY A 30 -8.70 10.49 1.06
N ILE A 31 -8.54 9.86 -0.10
CA ILE A 31 -7.26 9.36 -0.59
C ILE A 31 -6.26 10.47 -0.91
N ALA A 32 -6.75 11.69 -1.21
CA ALA A 32 -5.94 12.84 -1.59
C ALA A 32 -4.99 13.29 -0.47
N ASN A 33 -5.31 12.99 0.79
CA ASN A 33 -4.45 13.27 1.93
C ASN A 33 -3.44 12.15 2.22
N THR A 34 -3.27 11.17 1.32
CA THR A 34 -2.28 10.10 1.52
C THR A 34 -0.87 10.62 1.26
N GLN A 35 -0.06 10.70 2.31
CA GLN A 35 1.32 11.18 2.27
C GLN A 35 2.28 10.09 1.77
N PRO A 36 3.46 10.47 1.25
CA PRO A 36 4.49 9.52 0.88
C PRO A 36 4.83 8.57 2.04
N GLY A 37 4.81 7.26 1.76
CA GLY A 37 5.11 6.23 2.75
C GLY A 37 3.92 5.73 3.58
N GLU A 38 2.74 6.38 3.53
CA GLU A 38 1.58 5.92 4.34
C GLU A 38 0.96 4.60 3.85
N CYS A 39 1.29 4.16 2.63
CA CYS A 39 0.96 2.82 2.14
C CYS A 39 2.12 1.82 2.25
N ALA A 40 3.26 2.23 2.80
CA ALA A 40 4.39 1.33 3.03
C ALA A 40 4.11 0.43 4.23
N LEU A 41 4.61 -0.80 4.15
CA LEU A 41 4.57 -1.75 5.25
C LEU A 41 5.97 -1.95 5.80
N LEU A 42 6.07 -2.21 7.10
CA LEU A 42 7.31 -2.71 7.68
C LEU A 42 7.64 -4.05 7.03
N CYS A 43 8.87 -4.21 6.56
CA CYS A 43 9.33 -5.46 5.99
C CYS A 43 9.23 -6.57 7.04
N PRO A 44 8.43 -7.64 6.82
CA PRO A 44 8.23 -8.68 7.82
C PRO A 44 9.49 -9.54 8.03
N ALA A 45 10.39 -9.57 7.05
CA ALA A 45 11.66 -10.29 7.14
C ALA A 45 12.74 -9.53 7.93
N CYS A 46 12.59 -8.21 8.10
CA CYS A 46 13.54 -7.45 8.91
C CYS A 46 13.37 -7.75 10.41
N PRO A 47 14.46 -7.74 11.21
CA PRO A 47 14.39 -7.92 12.65
C PRO A 47 13.72 -6.72 13.32
N HIS A 48 12.61 -6.96 14.03
CA HIS A 48 11.84 -5.97 14.79
C HIS A 48 11.72 -6.42 16.26
N PRO A 49 12.56 -5.87 17.17
CA PRO A 49 12.47 -6.14 18.60
C PRO A 49 11.04 -5.91 19.12
N GLY A 50 10.52 -6.87 19.90
CA GLY A 50 9.16 -6.82 20.45
C GLY A 50 8.02 -7.08 19.44
N LYS A 51 8.33 -7.39 18.18
CA LYS A 51 7.32 -7.81 17.18
C LYS A 51 7.57 -9.22 16.66
N ASN A 52 8.75 -9.46 16.10
CA ASN A 52 9.09 -10.74 15.44
C ASN A 52 10.43 -11.34 15.89
N LEU A 53 11.05 -10.78 16.93
CA LEU A 53 12.23 -11.34 17.58
C LEU A 53 11.87 -11.87 18.96
N THR A 54 12.45 -13.00 19.35
CA THR A 54 12.34 -13.53 20.72
C THR A 54 13.13 -12.65 21.69
N PRO A 55 12.68 -12.49 22.95
CA PRO A 55 13.51 -11.89 24.00
C PRO A 55 14.84 -12.64 24.12
N GLY A 56 15.93 -11.89 24.35
CA GLY A 56 17.26 -12.44 24.60
C GLY A 56 17.39 -13.06 25.99
#